data_AF-A0A953R238-F1
#
_entry.id   AF-A0A953R238-F1
#
_cell.length_a   1.000
_cell.length_b   1.000
_cell.length_c   1.000
_cell.angle_alpha   90.00
_cell.angle_beta   90.00
_cell.angle_gamma   90.00
#
_symmetry.space_group_name_H-M   'P 1'
#
loop_
_entity.id
_entity.type
_entity.pdbx_description
1 polymer ?
#
loop_
_entity_poly.entity_id
_entity_poly.type
_entity_poly.pdbx_seq_one_letter_code
_entity_poly.pdbx_strand_id
1 'polypeptide(L)'
;MLEDGISDQEFIAGLRAAIERYLGAVDQWEAAYQKYYRLPGDAARINGDLEAEQRAYRERRRELEQMLPRARRLCLKHRLRDPFRGLLRISLGRYAPQHRVDSAIGRSERNEVTKCLVELSGTCQEWEPTSTSTSAVAEPESDRGSLLRRLVNYFY
;
A
#
# COMPACT_ATOMS: atom_id res chain seq x y z
N MET A 1 -1.20 19.09 16.04
CA MET A 1 0.06 18.94 15.27
C MET A 1 -0.35 18.79 13.80
N LEU A 2 -0.32 19.92 13.07
CA LEU A 2 -0.40 20.11 11.62
C LEU A 2 -0.99 18.94 10.79
N GLU A 3 -2.33 18.82 10.74
CA GLU A 3 -2.99 18.23 9.56
C GLU A 3 -3.39 19.39 8.64
N ASP A 4 -2.40 20.15 8.17
CA ASP A 4 -2.62 21.29 7.28
C ASP A 4 -2.96 20.80 5.86
N GLY A 5 -4.14 21.19 5.38
CA GLY A 5 -4.44 21.49 3.97
C GLY A 5 -4.58 20.34 2.96
N ILE A 6 -4.05 19.14 3.22
CA ILE A 6 -4.07 18.05 2.24
C ILE A 6 -5.44 17.34 2.26
N SER A 7 -6.14 17.38 1.13
CA SER A 7 -7.43 16.70 0.96
C SER A 7 -7.32 15.19 1.17
N ASP A 8 -8.43 14.52 1.52
CA ASP A 8 -8.42 13.06 1.70
C ASP A 8 -8.01 12.33 0.40
N GLN A 9 -8.35 12.88 -0.77
CA GLN A 9 -7.93 12.34 -2.07
C GLN A 9 -6.43 12.44 -2.31
N GLU A 10 -5.84 13.63 -2.09
CA GLU A 10 -4.40 13.83 -2.22
C GLU A 10 -3.63 12.96 -1.23
N PHE A 11 -4.15 12.80 -0.01
CA PHE A 11 -3.58 11.89 0.97
C PHE A 11 -3.63 10.43 0.48
N ILE A 12 -4.74 9.96 -0.08
CA ILE A 12 -4.87 8.59 -0.60
C ILE A 12 -3.93 8.36 -1.79
N ALA A 13 -3.79 9.34 -2.69
CA ALA A 13 -2.83 9.27 -3.80
C ALA A 13 -1.39 9.17 -3.27
N GLY A 14 -1.04 9.98 -2.27
CA GLY A 14 0.25 9.91 -1.58
C GLY A 14 0.47 8.56 -0.91
N LEU A 15 -0.55 8.03 -0.22
CA LEU A 15 -0.50 6.75 0.48
C LEU A 15 -0.28 5.59 -0.50
N ARG A 16 -0.97 5.60 -1.64
CA ARG A 16 -0.78 4.61 -2.70
C ARG A 16 0.67 4.62 -3.19
N ALA A 17 1.19 5.79 -3.52
CA ALA A 17 2.57 5.93 -3.99
C ALA A 17 3.59 5.50 -2.93
N ALA A 18 3.35 5.79 -1.65
CA ALA A 18 4.20 5.35 -0.54
C ALA A 18 4.20 3.82 -0.38
N ILE A 19 3.04 3.18 -0.50
CA ILE A 19 2.91 1.71 -0.46
C ILE A 19 3.64 1.07 -1.64
N GLU A 20 3.48 1.61 -2.86
CA GLU A 20 4.20 1.13 -4.05
C GLU A 20 5.72 1.23 -3.87
N ARG A 21 6.23 2.37 -3.36
CA ARG A 21 7.66 2.53 -3.04
C ARG A 21 8.13 1.56 -1.97
N TYR A 22 7.34 1.33 -0.93
CA TYR A 22 7.67 0.39 0.13
C TYR A 22 7.75 -1.05 -0.39
N LEU A 23 6.74 -1.51 -1.14
CA LEU A 23 6.74 -2.85 -1.73
C LEU A 23 7.89 -3.02 -2.72
N GLY A 24 8.18 -2.01 -3.54
CA GLY A 24 9.35 -2.02 -4.43
C GLY A 24 10.67 -2.12 -3.68
N ALA A 25 10.82 -1.41 -2.55
CA ALA A 25 12.02 -1.50 -1.72
C ALA A 25 12.15 -2.89 -1.04
N VAL A 26 11.03 -3.51 -0.65
CA VAL A 26 11.00 -4.90 -0.16
C VAL A 26 11.47 -5.86 -1.25
N ASP A 27 10.91 -5.75 -2.46
CA ASP A 27 11.26 -6.62 -3.59
C ASP A 27 12.74 -6.47 -3.99
N GLN A 28 13.25 -5.23 -4.02
CA GLN A 28 14.67 -4.96 -4.29
C GLN A 28 15.58 -5.55 -3.21
N TRP A 29 15.23 -5.37 -1.94
CA TRP A 29 15.98 -5.95 -0.83
C TRP A 29 15.99 -7.47 -0.91
N GLU A 30 14.85 -8.11 -1.20
CA GLU A 30 14.76 -9.56 -1.34
C GLU A 30 15.55 -10.08 -2.54
N ALA A 31 15.53 -9.39 -3.67
CA ALA A 31 16.32 -9.73 -4.84
C ALA A 31 17.83 -9.65 -4.56
N ALA A 32 18.29 -8.56 -3.94
CA ALA A 32 19.67 -8.39 -3.52
C ALA A 32 20.07 -9.47 -2.50
N TYR A 33 19.21 -9.73 -1.53
CA TYR A 33 19.42 -10.75 -0.52
C TYR A 33 19.55 -12.16 -1.13
N GLN A 34 18.66 -12.54 -2.05
CA GLN A 34 18.76 -13.83 -2.75
C GLN A 34 20.01 -13.92 -3.62
N LYS A 35 20.47 -12.81 -4.21
CA LYS A 35 21.68 -12.76 -5.02
C LYS A 35 22.94 -13.04 -4.16
N TYR A 36 23.04 -12.43 -2.98
CA TYR A 36 24.22 -12.55 -2.12
C TYR A 36 24.22 -13.82 -1.25
N TYR A 37 23.06 -14.36 -0.88
CA TYR A 37 22.92 -15.48 0.08
C TYR A 37 22.54 -16.82 -0.55
N ARG A 38 22.71 -16.99 -1.86
CA ARG A 38 22.42 -18.25 -2.58
C ARG A 38 23.48 -19.35 -2.40
N LEU A 39 24.62 -19.05 -1.79
CA LEU A 39 25.76 -19.97 -1.65
C LEU A 39 25.71 -20.72 -0.30
N PRO A 40 25.70 -22.07 -0.29
CA PRO A 40 25.90 -22.84 0.91
C PRO A 40 27.37 -22.74 1.35
N GLY A 41 27.65 -21.92 2.37
CA GLY A 41 28.98 -21.83 2.99
C GLY A 41 29.36 -20.44 3.51
N ASP A 42 28.87 -19.36 2.90
CA ASP A 42 29.28 -17.99 3.23
C ASP A 42 28.22 -17.24 4.04
N ALA A 43 27.79 -17.83 5.16
CA ALA A 43 26.80 -17.23 6.05
C ALA A 43 27.33 -16.01 6.87
N ALA A 44 28.51 -15.47 6.57
CA ALA A 44 29.25 -14.62 7.51
C ALA A 44 29.50 -13.16 7.10
N ARG A 45 29.16 -12.72 5.87
CA ARG A 45 29.37 -11.30 5.50
C ARG A 45 28.11 -10.62 4.99
N ILE A 46 27.18 -10.34 5.92
CA ILE A 46 26.33 -9.15 5.78
C ILE A 46 27.26 -7.96 6.04
N ASN A 47 27.95 -7.44 5.04
CA ASN A 47 28.81 -6.29 5.29
C ASN A 47 28.95 -5.44 4.02
N GLY A 48 28.37 -4.24 4.03
CA GLY A 48 28.39 -3.27 2.92
C GLY A 48 27.33 -3.47 1.84
N ASP A 49 27.25 -4.66 1.23
CA ASP A 49 26.56 -4.84 -0.07
C ASP A 49 25.03 -4.74 -0.03
N LEU A 50 24.42 -4.81 1.17
CA LEU A 50 22.97 -4.66 1.38
C LEU A 50 22.62 -3.37 2.13
N GLU A 51 23.60 -2.53 2.48
CA GLU A 51 23.35 -1.34 3.30
C GLU A 51 22.50 -0.32 2.55
N ALA A 52 22.69 -0.18 1.24
CA ALA A 52 21.92 0.75 0.41
C ALA A 52 20.44 0.33 0.34
N GLU A 53 20.18 -0.94 0.06
CA GLU A 53 18.84 -1.53 0.00
C GLU A 53 18.18 -1.53 1.38
N GLN A 54 18.95 -1.82 2.44
CA GLN A 54 18.44 -1.79 3.81
C GLN A 54 18.10 -0.37 4.26
N ARG A 55 18.89 0.64 3.86
CA ARG A 55 18.60 2.05 4.11
C ARG A 55 17.34 2.48 3.37
N ALA A 56 17.24 2.18 2.07
CA ALA A 56 16.06 2.48 1.26
C ALA A 56 14.80 1.83 1.84
N TYR A 57 14.86 0.55 2.21
CA TYR A 57 13.77 -0.15 2.88
C TYR A 57 13.35 0.54 4.18
N ARG A 58 14.31 0.89 5.06
CA ARG A 58 14.02 1.56 6.33
C ARG A 58 13.39 2.94 6.14
N GLU A 59 13.86 3.71 5.15
CA GLU A 59 13.29 5.02 4.81
C GLU A 59 11.83 4.89 4.35
N ARG A 60 11.56 3.99 3.39
CA ARG A 60 10.18 3.76 2.91
C ARG A 60 9.27 3.18 3.97
N ARG A 61 9.80 2.34 4.85
CA ARG A 61 9.07 1.84 6.01
C ARG A 61 8.67 2.97 6.95
N ARG A 62 9.59 3.87 7.29
CA ARG A 62 9.32 5.03 8.16
C ARG A 62 8.32 6.00 7.53
N GLU A 63 8.46 6.26 6.23
CA GLU A 63 7.51 7.06 5.45
C GLU A 63 6.10 6.46 5.56
N LEU A 64 5.95 5.16 5.29
CA LEU A 64 4.66 4.47 5.40
C LEU A 64 4.12 4.48 6.83
N GLU A 65 4.96 4.20 7.84
CA GLU A 65 4.61 4.22 9.27
C GLU A 65 3.98 5.55 9.71
N GLN A 66 4.45 6.68 9.16
CA GLN A 66 3.90 8.01 9.46
C GLN A 66 2.52 8.23 8.84
N MET A 67 2.23 7.61 7.69
CA MET A 67 0.94 7.74 7.00
C MET A 67 -0.14 6.80 7.56
N LEU A 68 0.26 5.64 8.12
CA LEU A 68 -0.69 4.62 8.58
C LEU A 68 -1.73 5.09 9.61
N PRO A 69 -1.42 5.96 10.61
CA PRO A 69 -2.42 6.44 11.54
C PRO A 69 -3.60 7.12 10.85
N ARG A 70 -3.33 8.02 9.88
CA ARG A 70 -4.38 8.69 9.10
C ARG A 70 -5.12 7.71 8.20
N ALA A 71 -4.40 6.80 7.53
CA ALA A 71 -5.01 5.76 6.69
C ALA A 71 -6.00 4.88 7.48
N ARG A 72 -5.62 4.45 8.69
CA ARG A 72 -6.49 3.66 9.58
C ARG A 72 -7.72 4.43 10.06
N ARG A 73 -7.56 5.74 10.34
CA ARG A 73 -8.70 6.61 10.67
C ARG A 73 -9.68 6.70 9.49
N LEU A 74 -9.19 6.81 8.26
CA LEU A 74 -10.04 6.81 7.07
C LEU A 74 -10.75 5.46 6.86
N CYS A 75 -10.05 4.34 7.02
CA CYS A 75 -10.70 3.02 6.99
C CYS A 75 -11.83 2.94 8.01
N LEU A 76 -11.59 3.39 9.24
CA LEU A 76 -12.60 3.38 10.29
C LEU A 76 -13.80 4.29 9.96
N LYS A 77 -13.53 5.52 9.47
CA LYS A 77 -14.54 6.50 9.04
C LYS A 77 -15.48 5.91 7.98
N HIS A 78 -14.93 5.17 7.03
CA HIS A 78 -15.67 4.55 5.92
C HIS A 78 -16.07 3.08 6.17
N ARG A 79 -15.89 2.56 7.40
CA ARG A 79 -16.21 1.17 7.79
C ARG A 79 -15.55 0.10 6.93
N LEU A 80 -14.34 0.38 6.44
CA LEU A 80 -13.53 -0.56 5.67
C LEU A 80 -12.64 -1.39 6.59
N ARG A 81 -12.33 -2.63 6.18
CA ARG A 81 -11.33 -3.46 6.85
C ARG A 81 -9.95 -2.82 6.69
N ASP A 82 -9.13 -2.84 7.74
CA ASP A 82 -7.75 -2.31 7.76
C ASP A 82 -6.74 -3.39 7.29
N PRO A 83 -6.23 -3.34 6.05
CA PRO A 83 -5.20 -4.27 5.58
C PRO A 83 -3.78 -3.83 5.97
N PHE A 84 -3.60 -2.61 6.46
CA PHE A 84 -2.28 -1.99 6.62
C PHE A 84 -1.48 -2.54 7.81
N ARG A 85 -2.14 -3.24 8.74
CA ARG A 85 -1.45 -3.95 9.85
C ARG A 85 -0.50 -5.03 9.36
N GLY A 86 -0.86 -5.72 8.26
CA GLY A 86 -0.04 -6.79 7.70
C GLY A 86 1.22 -6.26 7.00
N LEU A 87 1.15 -5.08 6.40
CA LEU A 87 2.25 -4.52 5.59
C LEU A 87 3.57 -4.37 6.35
N LEU A 88 3.52 -3.99 7.63
CA LEU A 88 4.72 -3.71 8.42
C LEU A 88 5.21 -4.90 9.23
N ARG A 89 4.61 -6.09 9.09
CA ARG A 89 4.99 -7.26 9.89
C ARG A 89 6.41 -7.75 9.62
N ILE A 90 6.91 -7.51 8.41
CA ILE A 90 8.21 -8.03 7.98
C ILE A 90 9.34 -7.22 8.57
N SER A 91 10.29 -7.89 9.24
CA SER A 91 11.53 -7.29 9.71
C SER A 91 12.71 -7.76 8.85
N LEU A 92 12.96 -7.09 7.72
CA LEU A 92 14.06 -7.43 6.81
C LEU A 92 15.43 -7.22 7.46
N GLY A 93 16.32 -8.19 7.31
CA GLY A 93 17.70 -8.15 7.81
C GLY A 93 17.86 -8.35 9.32
N ARG A 94 16.81 -8.77 10.04
CA ARG A 94 16.88 -9.08 11.48
C ARG A 94 17.42 -10.49 11.78
N TYR A 95 17.23 -11.43 10.85
CA TYR A 95 17.60 -12.83 11.01
C TYR A 95 18.43 -13.32 9.81
N ALA A 96 19.29 -14.31 10.06
CA ALA A 96 20.00 -15.03 9.00
C ALA A 96 19.00 -15.79 8.10
N PRO A 97 19.33 -16.10 6.83
CA PRO A 97 18.38 -16.65 5.86
C PRO A 97 17.67 -17.91 6.34
N GLN A 98 18.45 -18.77 7.01
CA GLN A 98 18.02 -20.06 7.58
C GLN A 98 17.14 -19.94 8.84
N HIS A 99 17.03 -18.74 9.43
CA HIS A 99 16.17 -18.45 10.58
C HIS A 99 15.01 -17.51 10.21
N ARG A 100 14.77 -17.25 8.93
CA ARG A 100 13.72 -16.35 8.49
C ARG A 100 12.35 -17.03 8.65
N VAL A 101 11.65 -16.70 9.73
CA VAL A 101 10.27 -17.15 10.01
C VAL A 101 9.23 -16.22 9.35
N ASP A 102 9.60 -14.96 9.14
CA ASP A 102 8.72 -13.96 8.52
C ASP A 102 8.64 -14.17 7.00
N SER A 103 7.49 -14.65 6.53
CA SER A 103 7.18 -14.76 5.10
C SER A 103 7.15 -13.39 4.43
N ALA A 104 7.61 -13.32 3.17
CA ALA A 104 7.50 -12.15 2.29
C ALA A 104 6.04 -11.67 2.16
N ILE A 105 5.83 -10.37 1.85
CA ILE A 105 4.47 -9.82 1.61
C ILE A 105 3.94 -10.48 0.34
N GLY A 106 2.99 -11.40 0.53
CA GLY A 106 2.45 -12.24 -0.53
C GLY A 106 1.50 -11.50 -1.46
N ARG A 107 1.18 -12.12 -2.60
CA ARG A 107 0.24 -11.57 -3.59
C ARG A 107 -1.14 -11.26 -2.98
N SER A 108 -1.64 -12.11 -2.07
CA SER A 108 -2.91 -11.89 -1.39
C SER A 108 -2.91 -10.61 -0.54
N GLU A 109 -1.86 -10.39 0.25
CA GLU A 109 -1.70 -9.18 1.06
C GLU A 109 -1.63 -7.92 0.19
N ARG A 110 -0.87 -7.97 -0.92
CA ARG A 110 -0.83 -6.87 -1.89
C ARG A 110 -2.21 -6.58 -2.46
N ASN A 111 -2.95 -7.61 -2.86
CA ASN A 111 -4.30 -7.46 -3.40
C ASN A 111 -5.29 -6.86 -2.39
N GLU A 112 -5.24 -7.28 -1.12
CA GLU A 112 -6.10 -6.72 -0.07
C GLU A 112 -5.83 -5.23 0.14
N VAL A 113 -4.56 -4.83 0.13
CA VAL A 113 -4.14 -3.43 0.25
C VAL A 113 -4.61 -2.61 -0.96
N THR A 114 -4.38 -3.09 -2.17
CA THR A 114 -4.83 -2.43 -3.40
C THR A 114 -6.34 -2.26 -3.42
N LYS A 115 -7.09 -3.31 -3.06
CA LYS A 115 -8.55 -3.25 -2.98
C LYS A 115 -9.02 -2.17 -2.00
N CYS A 116 -8.43 -2.13 -0.80
CA CYS A 116 -8.77 -1.12 0.19
C CYS A 116 -8.47 0.31 -0.28
N LEU A 117 -7.33 0.54 -0.95
CA LEU A 117 -6.99 1.85 -1.51
C LEU A 117 -8.00 2.31 -2.56
N VAL A 118 -8.46 1.39 -3.43
CA VAL A 118 -9.51 1.66 -4.41
C VAL A 118 -10.81 2.04 -3.71
N GLU A 119 -11.25 1.26 -2.72
CA GLU A 119 -12.46 1.52 -1.95
C GLU A 119 -12.38 2.87 -1.22
N LEU A 120 -11.26 3.16 -0.55
CA LEU A 120 -11.01 4.45 0.10
C LEU A 120 -11.09 5.61 -0.90
N SER A 121 -10.43 5.48 -2.06
CA SER A 121 -10.46 6.53 -3.09
C SER A 121 -11.86 6.81 -3.60
N GLY A 122 -12.68 5.77 -3.79
CA GLY A 122 -14.08 5.91 -4.20
C GLY A 122 -14.95 6.53 -3.11
N THR A 123 -14.72 6.19 -1.84
CA THR A 123 -15.49 6.78 -0.73
C THR A 123 -15.11 8.20 -0.38
N CYS A 124 -13.87 8.60 -0.69
CA CYS A 124 -13.37 9.97 -0.52
C CYS A 124 -13.58 10.84 -1.77
N GLN A 125 -14.12 10.29 -2.86
CA GLN A 125 -14.76 11.10 -3.88
C GLN A 125 -16.04 11.67 -3.30
N GLU A 126 -15.99 12.93 -2.90
CA GLU A 126 -17.20 13.74 -2.74
C GLU A 126 -17.92 13.69 -4.09
N TRP A 127 -18.99 12.91 -4.16
CA TRP A 127 -20.04 13.20 -5.14
C TRP A 127 -20.54 14.58 -4.75
N GLU A 128 -20.19 15.61 -5.52
CA GLU A 128 -21.08 16.76 -5.62
C GLU A 128 -22.36 16.23 -6.26
N PRO A 129 -23.48 16.07 -5.52
CA PRO A 129 -24.73 15.95 -6.22
C PRO A 129 -24.86 17.26 -6.99
N THR A 130 -24.86 17.18 -8.31
CA THR A 130 -25.25 18.32 -9.14
C THR A 130 -26.69 18.64 -8.76
N SER A 131 -26.87 19.50 -7.76
CA SER A 131 -28.16 20.07 -7.39
C SER A 131 -28.48 21.13 -8.43
N THR A 132 -28.72 20.67 -9.66
CA THR A 132 -29.48 21.39 -10.65
C THR A 132 -30.74 20.57 -10.85
N SER A 133 -31.70 20.80 -9.97
CA SER A 133 -33.10 20.48 -10.22
C SER A 133 -33.51 20.97 -11.61
N THR A 134 -33.91 20.07 -12.50
CA THR A 134 -35.22 20.07 -13.17
C THR A 134 -35.36 18.86 -14.12
N SER A 135 -36.37 18.03 -13.80
CA SER A 135 -37.15 17.13 -14.66
C SER A 135 -36.61 15.76 -15.13
N ALA A 136 -37.47 14.78 -14.81
CA ALA A 136 -37.84 13.58 -15.58
C ALA A 136 -37.26 12.22 -15.16
N VAL A 137 -38.05 11.52 -14.33
CA VAL A 137 -38.44 10.09 -14.42
C VAL A 137 -37.45 9.13 -15.08
N ALA A 138 -36.79 8.29 -14.28
CA ALA A 138 -36.78 6.81 -14.36
C ALA A 138 -35.76 6.25 -13.35
N GLU A 139 -36.09 5.12 -12.73
CA GLU A 139 -35.33 4.42 -11.69
C GLU A 139 -33.85 4.15 -12.07
N PRO A 140 -32.89 4.20 -11.13
CA PRO A 140 -31.54 3.71 -11.40
C PRO A 140 -31.41 2.24 -10.99
N GLU A 141 -31.31 1.35 -11.97
CA GLU A 141 -30.67 0.05 -11.76
C GLU A 141 -29.22 0.29 -11.32
N SER A 142 -28.80 -0.40 -10.26
CA SER A 142 -27.48 -0.22 -9.66
C SER A 142 -26.38 -0.66 -10.62
N ASP A 143 -25.69 0.31 -11.23
CA ASP A 143 -24.59 0.09 -12.15
C ASP A 143 -23.28 -0.28 -11.42
N ARG A 144 -23.26 -1.48 -10.83
CA ARG A 144 -22.05 -2.08 -10.23
C ARG A 144 -21.03 -2.50 -11.29
N GLY A 145 -21.39 -2.50 -12.58
CA GLY A 145 -20.53 -2.85 -13.70
C GLY A 145 -19.57 -1.73 -14.11
N SER A 146 -19.97 -0.47 -13.94
CA SER A 146 -19.18 0.71 -14.32
C SER A 146 -17.89 0.91 -13.52
N LEU A 147 -17.87 0.52 -12.23
CA LEU A 147 -16.69 0.70 -11.37
C LEU A 147 -15.54 -0.26 -11.74
N LEU A 148 -15.86 -1.51 -12.11
CA LEU A 148 -14.85 -2.48 -12.55
C LEU A 148 -14.28 -2.10 -13.92
N ARG A 149 -15.11 -1.53 -14.80
CA ARG A 149 -14.67 -1.05 -16.11
C ARG A 149 -13.73 0.16 -15.99
N ARG A 150 -13.96 1.04 -15.02
CA ARG A 150 -13.04 2.14 -14.67
C ARG A 150 -11.72 1.64 -14.08
N LEU A 151 -11.73 0.53 -13.33
CA LEU A 151 -10.50 -0.07 -12.83
C LEU A 151 -9.60 -0.60 -13.95
N VAL A 152 -10.15 -1.21 -14.99
CA VAL A 152 -9.36 -1.71 -16.13
C VAL A 152 -8.66 -0.56 -16.89
N ASN A 153 -9.33 0.59 -17.05
CA ASN A 153 -8.76 1.74 -17.75
C ASN A 153 -7.73 2.54 -16.93
N TYR A 154 -7.54 2.25 -15.64
CA TYR A 154 -6.49 2.91 -14.85
C TYR A 154 -5.16 2.15 -14.92
N PHE A 155 -5.17 0.88 -15.37
CA PHE A 155 -3.99 0.03 -15.46
C PHE A 155 -3.50 -0.19 -16.92
N TYR A 156 -4.21 0.34 -17.92
CA TYR A 156 -3.86 0.33 -19.34
C TYR A 156 -3.78 1.76 -19.88
#